data_AF-A0A8H5M7P7-F1
#
_entry.id   AF-A0A8H5M7P7-F1
#
_cell.length_a   1.000
_cell.length_b   1.000
_cell.length_c   1.000
_cell.angle_alpha   90.00
_cell.angle_beta   90.00
_cell.angle_gamma   90.00
#
_symmetry.space_group_name_H-M   'P 1'
#
loop_
_entity.id
_entity.type
_entity.pdbx_description
1 polymer ?
#
loop_
_entity_poly.entity_id
_entity_poly.type
_entity_poly.pdbx_seq_one_letter_code
_entity_poly.pdbx_strand_id
1 'polypeptide(L)'
;MPFSPEELEEAYEKAVLENPYILRELFMGEPVGSERFWVGIQPFLLHRGYRLRPRYDPQWVAPWLRGPEIDLDILAFEESLILGKGEDLLDAVRVSDGFKVVFKRVSTRSPEFLIARYLSSPKLRSDPRNHTVPILDILMLPDDDAHALLVMPQLIGFNQVPFRRLGEVTDALHQYFEGLEFLHEHNIAHR
;
A
#
# COMPACT_ATOMS: atom_id res chain seq x y z
N MET A 1 29.23 -11.22 10.74
CA MET A 1 29.97 -10.01 10.29
C MET A 1 29.33 -9.57 8.98
N PRO A 2 29.26 -8.26 8.67
CA PRO A 2 28.83 -7.82 7.36
C PRO A 2 29.77 -8.39 6.29
N PHE A 3 29.23 -8.71 5.13
CA PHE A 3 30.00 -9.19 3.98
C PHE A 3 31.10 -8.17 3.60
N SER A 4 32.27 -8.67 3.23
CA SER A 4 33.28 -7.89 2.51
C SER A 4 32.79 -7.58 1.08
N PRO A 5 33.42 -6.61 0.37
CA PRO A 5 33.03 -6.28 -1.00
C PRO A 5 33.09 -7.47 -1.97
N GLU A 6 34.05 -8.38 -1.77
CA GLU A 6 34.21 -9.58 -2.61
C GLU A 6 33.12 -10.61 -2.31
N GLU A 7 32.82 -10.85 -1.03
CA GLU A 7 31.76 -11.79 -0.64
C GLU A 7 30.35 -11.27 -1.03
N LEU A 8 30.14 -9.94 -1.07
CA LEU A 8 28.90 -9.34 -1.60
C LEU A 8 28.74 -9.60 -3.09
N GLU A 9 29.83 -9.49 -3.87
CA GLU A 9 29.78 -9.72 -5.31
C GLU A 9 29.46 -11.19 -5.60
N GLU A 10 30.13 -12.12 -4.92
CA GLU A 10 29.88 -13.56 -5.07
C GLU A 10 28.43 -13.91 -4.69
N ALA A 11 27.90 -13.34 -3.60
CA ALA A 11 26.51 -13.52 -3.21
C ALA A 11 25.52 -12.96 -4.23
N TYR A 12 25.83 -11.81 -4.84
CA TYR A 12 25.02 -11.22 -5.91
C TYR A 12 25.04 -12.08 -7.17
N GLU A 13 26.22 -12.55 -7.59
CA GLU A 13 26.36 -13.44 -8.74
C GLU A 13 25.57 -14.73 -8.55
N LYS A 14 25.63 -15.34 -7.35
CA LYS A 14 24.81 -16.51 -6.99
C LYS A 14 23.31 -16.19 -7.12
N ALA A 15 22.86 -15.06 -6.57
CA ALA A 15 21.46 -14.65 -6.66
C ALA A 15 21.00 -14.40 -8.11
N VAL A 16 21.86 -13.87 -8.98
CA VAL A 16 21.58 -13.69 -10.41
C VAL A 16 21.47 -15.03 -11.15
N LEU A 17 22.26 -16.03 -10.77
CA LEU A 17 22.15 -17.38 -11.33
C LEU A 17 20.81 -18.04 -10.97
N GLU A 18 20.31 -17.81 -9.75
CA GLU A 18 19.00 -18.29 -9.30
C GLU A 18 17.84 -17.51 -9.91
N ASN A 19 18.01 -16.20 -10.08
CA ASN A 19 17.05 -15.32 -10.71
C ASN A 19 17.72 -14.24 -11.59
N PRO A 20 17.77 -14.44 -12.92
CA PRO A 20 18.41 -13.50 -13.84
C PRO A 20 17.78 -12.10 -13.91
N TYR A 21 16.59 -11.91 -13.31
CA TYR A 21 15.87 -10.64 -13.31
C TYR A 21 16.02 -9.85 -12.01
N ILE A 22 16.77 -10.37 -11.01
CA ILE A 22 16.98 -9.64 -9.77
C ILE A 22 17.75 -8.34 -10.04
N LEU A 23 17.19 -7.22 -9.61
CA LEU A 23 17.88 -5.94 -9.71
C LEU A 23 18.96 -5.86 -8.65
N ARG A 24 20.17 -5.42 -9.03
CA ARG A 24 21.26 -5.18 -8.09
C ARG A 24 20.84 -4.24 -6.95
N GLU A 25 20.11 -3.19 -7.26
CA GLU A 25 19.57 -2.25 -6.26
C GLU A 25 18.71 -2.98 -5.22
N LEU A 26 17.78 -3.83 -5.69
CA LEU A 26 16.93 -4.64 -4.81
C LEU A 26 17.76 -5.60 -3.96
N PHE A 27 18.74 -6.29 -4.56
CA PHE A 27 19.64 -7.19 -3.84
C PHE A 27 20.42 -6.45 -2.74
N MET A 28 20.90 -5.25 -3.03
CA MET A 28 21.61 -4.41 -2.06
C MET A 28 20.68 -3.80 -1.00
N GLY A 29 19.37 -4.03 -1.10
CA GLY A 29 18.38 -3.46 -0.20
C GLY A 29 18.11 -1.97 -0.46
N GLU A 30 18.50 -1.45 -1.62
CA GLU A 30 18.22 -0.07 -2.01
C GLU A 30 16.76 0.05 -2.50
N PRO A 31 16.07 1.17 -2.21
CA PRO A 31 14.71 1.38 -2.70
C PRO A 31 14.67 1.56 -4.22
N VAL A 32 13.81 0.78 -4.88
CA VAL A 32 13.67 0.79 -6.34
C VAL A 32 12.38 1.46 -6.78
N GLY A 33 12.39 2.12 -7.94
CA GLY A 33 11.18 2.70 -8.53
C GLY A 33 10.45 3.68 -7.61
N SER A 34 9.15 3.41 -7.36
CA SER A 34 8.29 4.23 -6.50
C SER A 34 8.57 4.06 -5.01
N GLU A 35 9.32 3.04 -4.57
CA GLU A 35 9.68 2.86 -3.16
C GLU A 35 10.42 4.07 -2.60
N ARG A 36 11.25 4.72 -3.42
CA ARG A 36 12.04 5.91 -3.04
C ARG A 36 11.17 7.04 -2.47
N PHE A 37 9.98 7.24 -3.03
CA PHE A 37 9.02 8.20 -2.52
C PHE A 37 8.57 7.82 -1.10
N TRP A 38 8.15 6.57 -0.93
CA TRP A 38 7.64 6.05 0.35
C TRP A 38 8.71 6.05 1.45
N VAL A 39 9.95 5.66 1.12
CA VAL A 39 11.09 5.78 2.05
C VAL A 39 11.31 7.24 2.46
N GLY A 40 11.29 8.16 1.49
CA GLY A 40 11.49 9.59 1.74
C GLY A 40 10.45 10.21 2.68
N ILE A 41 9.19 9.77 2.61
CA ILE A 41 8.11 10.28 3.47
C ILE A 41 7.84 9.42 4.71
N GLN A 42 8.56 8.31 4.90
CA GLN A 42 8.35 7.39 6.01
C GLN A 42 8.43 8.09 7.39
N PRO A 43 9.42 8.99 7.66
CA PRO A 43 9.50 9.67 8.95
C PRO A 43 8.28 10.55 9.23
N PHE A 44 7.74 11.20 8.19
CA PHE A 44 6.52 11.99 8.27
C PHE A 44 5.30 11.11 8.61
N LEU A 45 5.14 9.98 7.93
CA LEU A 45 4.04 9.05 8.21
C LEU A 45 4.11 8.47 9.61
N LEU A 46 5.31 8.11 10.08
CA LEU A 46 5.52 7.63 11.43
C LEU A 46 5.17 8.69 12.46
N HIS A 47 5.57 9.95 12.24
CA HIS A 47 5.19 11.08 13.09
C HIS A 47 3.67 11.31 13.12
N ARG A 48 2.97 11.09 11.99
CA ARG A 48 1.50 11.12 11.90
C ARG A 48 0.81 9.90 12.52
N GLY A 49 1.56 8.95 13.07
CA GLY A 49 1.01 7.76 13.74
C GLY A 49 0.74 6.59 12.82
N TYR A 50 1.43 6.50 11.67
CA TYR A 50 1.33 5.38 10.74
C TYR A 50 2.70 4.76 10.47
N ARG A 51 2.79 3.44 10.66
CA ARG A 51 4.01 2.68 10.47
C ARG A 51 3.95 1.90 9.16
N LEU A 52 4.89 2.19 8.25
CA LEU A 52 5.11 1.38 7.04
C LEU A 52 5.79 0.05 7.37
N ARG A 53 5.80 -0.87 6.42
CA ARG A 53 6.59 -2.10 6.49
C ARG A 53 8.09 -1.78 6.69
N PRO A 54 8.87 -2.66 7.36
CA PRO A 54 10.29 -2.42 7.64
C PRO A 54 11.12 -2.01 6.41
N ARG A 55 10.81 -2.58 5.24
CA ARG A 55 11.42 -2.24 3.94
C ARG A 55 11.48 -0.75 3.63
N TYR A 56 10.53 0.04 4.13
CA TYR A 56 10.45 1.47 3.87
C TYR A 56 11.11 2.34 4.96
N ASP A 57 11.66 1.72 6.01
CA ASP A 57 12.45 2.44 7.00
C ASP A 57 13.79 2.89 6.37
N PRO A 58 14.16 4.18 6.42
CA PRO A 58 15.42 4.67 5.87
C PRO A 58 16.69 4.02 6.45
N GLN A 59 16.58 3.39 7.62
CA GLN A 59 17.67 2.65 8.28
C GLN A 59 17.58 1.13 8.06
N TRP A 60 16.66 0.67 7.20
CA TRP A 60 16.49 -0.75 6.94
C TRP A 60 17.72 -1.36 6.25
N VAL A 61 18.05 -2.58 6.66
CA VAL A 61 19.13 -3.37 6.07
C VAL A 61 18.57 -4.74 5.72
N ALA A 62 18.74 -5.12 4.46
CA ALA A 62 18.27 -6.39 3.91
C ALA A 62 18.72 -7.58 4.78
N PRO A 63 17.80 -8.47 5.20
CA PRO A 63 18.14 -9.60 6.07
C PRO A 63 19.23 -10.52 5.50
N TRP A 64 19.21 -10.75 4.18
CA TRP A 64 20.19 -11.60 3.49
C TRP A 64 21.60 -10.99 3.42
N LEU A 65 21.77 -9.71 3.76
CA LEU A 65 23.10 -9.07 3.87
C LEU A 65 23.73 -9.23 5.28
N ARG A 66 23.06 -9.90 6.22
CA ARG A 66 23.50 -9.98 7.63
C ARG A 66 24.55 -11.07 7.90
N GLY A 67 24.83 -11.95 6.94
CA GLY A 67 25.96 -12.87 7.02
C GLY A 67 25.87 -14.06 6.04
N PRO A 68 26.99 -14.80 5.86
CA PRO A 68 27.15 -15.85 4.84
C PRO A 68 26.44 -17.18 5.16
N GLU A 69 25.88 -17.35 6.35
CA GLU A 69 25.15 -18.58 6.75
C GLU A 69 23.73 -18.67 6.19
N ILE A 70 23.37 -17.70 5.35
CA ILE A 70 22.00 -17.44 4.94
C ILE A 70 21.84 -17.92 3.48
N ASP A 71 21.54 -19.21 3.32
CA ASP A 71 21.11 -19.80 2.04
C ASP A 71 19.63 -19.48 1.84
N LEU A 72 19.33 -18.30 1.29
CA LEU A 72 17.98 -17.80 1.14
C LEU A 72 17.64 -17.51 -0.31
N ASP A 73 16.55 -18.12 -0.76
CA ASP A 73 15.78 -17.61 -1.88
C ASP A 73 15.27 -16.19 -1.51
N ILE A 74 15.88 -15.17 -2.10
CA ILE A 74 15.52 -13.75 -1.87
C ILE A 74 14.05 -13.50 -2.23
N LEU A 75 13.47 -14.27 -3.15
CA LEU A 75 12.06 -14.16 -3.53
C LEU A 75 11.11 -14.72 -2.46
N ALA A 76 11.61 -15.43 -1.46
CA ALA A 76 10.81 -15.89 -0.32
C ALA A 76 10.54 -14.77 0.70
N PHE A 77 11.17 -13.61 0.55
CA PHE A 77 10.98 -12.46 1.43
C PHE A 77 9.83 -11.59 0.98
N GLU A 78 9.04 -11.09 1.93
CA GLU A 78 8.01 -10.09 1.64
C GLU A 78 8.62 -8.86 0.95
N GLU A 79 9.89 -8.58 1.25
CA GLU A 79 10.67 -7.48 0.73
C GLU A 79 11.08 -7.63 -0.74
N SER A 80 10.90 -8.80 -1.36
CA SER A 80 11.02 -8.96 -2.82
C SER A 80 9.75 -8.55 -3.57
N LEU A 81 8.66 -8.24 -2.86
CA LEU A 81 7.44 -7.70 -3.44
C LEU A 81 7.66 -6.22 -3.78
N ILE A 82 8.26 -5.99 -4.95
CA ILE A 82 8.46 -4.65 -5.48
C ILE A 82 7.10 -4.06 -5.85
N LEU A 83 6.87 -2.81 -5.46
CA LEU A 83 5.72 -2.05 -5.95
C LEU A 83 5.81 -1.94 -7.49
N GLY A 84 4.73 -2.30 -8.18
CA GLY A 84 4.60 -2.09 -9.61
C GLY A 84 4.88 -0.64 -10.04
N LYS A 85 5.27 -0.44 -11.31
CA LYS A 85 5.51 0.90 -11.86
C LYS A 85 4.25 1.76 -11.74
N GLY A 86 4.38 2.90 -11.06
CA GLY A 86 3.27 3.84 -10.89
C GLY A 86 2.33 3.50 -9.74
N GLU A 87 2.73 2.63 -8.82
CA GLU A 87 1.93 2.35 -7.64
C GLU A 87 1.94 3.52 -6.66
N ASP A 88 0.86 4.30 -6.74
CA ASP A 88 0.45 5.31 -5.78
C ASP A 88 -0.18 4.70 -4.52
N LEU A 89 -0.04 3.38 -4.30
CA LEU A 89 -0.64 2.65 -3.18
C LEU A 89 0.43 2.03 -2.29
N LEU A 90 0.28 2.15 -0.98
CA LEU A 90 1.12 1.42 -0.03
C LEU A 90 0.36 1.09 1.26
N ASP A 91 0.51 -0.13 1.75
CA ASP A 91 -0.06 -0.58 3.02
C ASP A 91 0.73 -0.08 4.24
N ALA A 92 0.04 0.07 5.36
CA ALA A 92 0.62 0.50 6.62
C ALA A 92 -0.22 0.04 7.82
N VAL A 93 0.30 0.30 9.02
CA VAL A 93 -0.38 0.04 10.28
C VAL A 93 -0.52 1.34 11.06
N ARG A 94 -1.75 1.69 11.45
CA ARG A 94 -1.99 2.80 12.39
C ARG A 94 -1.47 2.41 13.77
N VAL A 95 -0.59 3.25 14.32
CA VAL A 95 0.17 2.95 15.54
C VAL A 95 -0.72 2.88 16.79
N SER A 96 -1.78 3.69 16.85
CA SER A 96 -2.61 3.80 18.05
C SER A 96 -3.39 2.53 18.39
N ASP A 97 -3.74 1.71 17.41
CA ASP A 97 -4.62 0.54 17.58
C ASP A 97 -4.25 -0.67 16.73
N GLY A 98 -3.19 -0.58 15.93
CA GLY A 98 -2.78 -1.67 15.03
C GLY A 98 -3.68 -1.84 13.80
N PHE A 99 -4.58 -0.89 13.52
CA PHE A 99 -5.50 -1.00 12.40
C PHE A 99 -4.75 -0.94 11.06
N LYS A 100 -5.02 -1.91 10.18
CA LYS A 100 -4.39 -2.00 8.86
C LYS A 100 -5.02 -1.00 7.89
N VAL A 101 -4.18 -0.19 7.26
CA VAL A 101 -4.59 0.85 6.33
C VAL A 101 -3.82 0.76 5.03
N VAL A 102 -4.33 1.44 4.01
CA VAL A 102 -3.64 1.67 2.74
C VAL A 102 -3.63 3.17 2.48
N PHE A 103 -2.47 3.68 2.08
CA PHE A 103 -2.30 5.01 1.53
C PHE A 103 -2.54 4.97 0.04
N LYS A 104 -3.34 5.89 -0.47
CA LYS A 104 -3.41 6.19 -1.90
C LYS A 104 -2.96 7.62 -2.16
N ARG A 105 -1.85 7.79 -2.88
CA ARG A 105 -1.41 9.08 -3.38
C ARG A 105 -2.32 9.50 -4.53
N VAL A 106 -2.90 10.69 -4.42
CA VAL A 106 -3.78 11.24 -5.46
C VAL A 106 -3.46 12.72 -5.64
N SER A 107 -3.70 13.23 -6.86
CA SER A 107 -3.68 14.68 -7.06
C SER A 107 -4.85 15.33 -6.30
N THR A 108 -4.57 16.42 -5.59
CA THR A 108 -5.58 17.22 -4.87
C THR A 108 -6.62 17.87 -5.79
N ARG A 109 -6.31 17.94 -7.10
CA ARG A 109 -7.20 18.46 -8.15
C ARG A 109 -7.96 17.37 -8.90
N SER A 110 -7.72 16.10 -8.61
CA SER A 110 -8.39 15.02 -9.32
C SER A 110 -9.87 14.93 -8.91
N PRO A 111 -10.76 14.53 -9.83
CA PRO A 111 -12.14 14.20 -9.47
C PRO A 111 -12.21 13.14 -8.37
N GLU A 112 -11.29 12.17 -8.39
CA GLU A 112 -11.20 11.13 -7.37
C GLU A 112 -11.02 11.71 -5.96
N PHE A 113 -10.08 12.63 -5.75
CA PHE A 113 -9.85 13.25 -4.44
C PHE A 113 -11.10 14.01 -3.95
N LEU A 114 -11.72 14.79 -4.84
CA LEU A 114 -12.90 15.57 -4.51
C LEU A 114 -14.10 14.68 -4.17
N ILE A 115 -14.32 13.62 -4.95
CA ILE A 115 -15.40 12.65 -4.74
C ILE A 115 -15.17 11.87 -3.44
N ALA A 116 -13.97 11.33 -3.22
CA ALA A 116 -13.64 10.57 -2.02
C ALA A 116 -13.83 11.39 -0.74
N ARG A 117 -13.39 12.66 -0.75
CA ARG A 117 -13.61 13.62 0.34
C ARG A 117 -15.09 13.93 0.55
N TYR A 118 -15.86 14.12 -0.53
CA TYR A 118 -17.30 14.39 -0.46
C TYR A 118 -18.06 13.21 0.16
N LEU A 119 -17.86 12.01 -0.38
CA LEU A 119 -18.49 10.77 0.09
C LEU A 119 -18.08 10.39 1.52
N SER A 120 -16.90 10.85 1.96
CA SER A 120 -16.42 10.68 3.33
C SER A 120 -16.79 11.82 4.30
N SER A 121 -17.59 12.81 3.85
CA SER A 121 -18.10 13.84 4.76
C SER A 121 -18.97 13.24 5.87
N PRO A 122 -19.01 13.81 7.09
CA PRO A 122 -19.74 13.23 8.21
C PRO A 122 -21.22 12.92 7.90
N LYS A 123 -21.87 13.81 7.13
CA LYS A 123 -23.26 13.62 6.69
C LYS A 123 -23.40 12.38 5.81
N LEU A 124 -22.60 12.24 4.77
CA LEU A 124 -22.71 11.10 3.84
C LEU A 124 -22.19 9.80 4.45
N ARG A 125 -21.21 9.86 5.36
CA ARG A 125 -20.75 8.69 6.12
C ARG A 125 -21.80 8.12 7.08
N SER A 126 -22.74 8.96 7.52
CA SER A 126 -23.85 8.53 8.37
C SER A 126 -25.02 7.92 7.60
N ASP A 127 -25.07 8.07 6.27
CA ASP A 127 -26.09 7.40 5.45
C ASP A 127 -25.72 5.91 5.30
N PRO A 128 -26.55 4.98 5.79
CA PRO A 128 -26.26 3.55 5.74
C PRO A 128 -26.17 3.00 4.31
N ARG A 129 -26.70 3.72 3.31
CA ARG A 129 -26.65 3.34 1.90
C ARG A 129 -25.29 3.65 1.26
N ASN A 130 -24.43 4.41 1.95
CA ASN A 130 -23.10 4.75 1.48
C ASN A 130 -22.11 3.60 1.73
N HIS A 131 -22.09 2.66 0.79
CA HIS A 131 -21.16 1.51 0.79
C HIS A 131 -19.78 1.83 0.20
N THR A 132 -19.44 3.11 0.02
CA THR A 132 -18.10 3.49 -0.48
C THR A 132 -17.03 3.30 0.59
N VAL A 133 -15.80 3.03 0.11
CA VAL A 133 -14.63 2.88 0.99
C VAL A 133 -14.43 4.19 1.76
N PRO A 134 -14.43 4.16 3.11
CA PRO A 134 -14.21 5.36 3.90
C PRO A 134 -12.80 5.91 3.72
N ILE A 135 -12.69 7.23 3.66
CA ILE A 135 -11.43 7.93 3.94
C ILE A 135 -11.34 8.17 5.45
N LEU A 136 -10.38 7.51 6.09
CA LEU A 136 -10.12 7.58 7.53
C LEU A 136 -9.35 8.86 7.90
N ASP A 137 -8.45 9.29 7.04
CA ASP A 137 -7.65 10.51 7.19
C ASP A 137 -7.17 10.99 5.81
N ILE A 138 -6.81 12.27 5.72
CA ILE A 138 -6.20 12.89 4.54
C ILE A 138 -4.91 13.57 4.98
N LEU A 139 -3.78 13.06 4.48
CA LEU A 139 -2.46 13.60 4.78
C LEU A 139 -1.96 14.44 3.60
N MET A 140 -1.84 15.75 3.81
CA MET A 140 -1.09 16.61 2.88
C MET A 140 0.40 16.31 3.01
N LEU A 141 1.10 16.24 1.88
CA LEU A 141 2.53 15.98 1.87
C LEU A 141 3.30 17.24 2.32
N PRO A 142 4.44 17.10 3.01
CA PRO A 142 5.35 18.21 3.23
C PRO A 142 5.80 18.77 1.87
N ASP A 143 5.70 20.08 1.70
CA ASP A 143 6.19 20.81 0.52
C ASP A 143 5.56 20.42 -0.83
N ASP A 144 4.44 19.67 -0.84
CA ASP A 144 3.68 19.31 -2.04
C ASP A 144 2.16 19.46 -1.81
N ASP A 145 1.60 20.57 -2.29
CA ASP A 145 0.16 20.84 -2.27
C ASP A 145 -0.59 20.19 -3.44
N ALA A 146 0.13 19.67 -4.43
CA ALA A 146 -0.47 19.06 -5.62
C ALA A 146 -0.93 17.62 -5.37
N HIS A 147 -0.39 16.96 -4.34
CA HIS A 147 -0.76 15.60 -3.96
C HIS A 147 -1.14 15.48 -2.48
N ALA A 148 -2.02 14.53 -2.20
CA ALA A 148 -2.37 14.12 -0.86
C ALA A 148 -2.37 12.59 -0.78
N LEU A 149 -2.23 12.07 0.44
CA LEU A 149 -2.45 10.66 0.74
C LEU A 149 -3.84 10.49 1.35
N LEU A 150 -4.69 9.72 0.67
CA LEU A 150 -5.93 9.23 1.25
C LEU A 150 -5.60 8.00 2.10
N VAL A 151 -5.98 8.02 3.37
CA VAL A 151 -5.84 6.87 4.28
C VAL A 151 -7.14 6.08 4.26
N MET A 152 -7.08 4.83 3.84
CA MET A 152 -8.25 3.95 3.68
C MET A 152 -8.05 2.67 4.48
N PRO A 153 -9.12 1.95 4.89
CA PRO A 153 -8.97 0.60 5.42
C PRO A 153 -8.30 -0.31 4.40
N GLN A 154 -7.46 -1.23 4.86
CA GLN A 154 -7.00 -2.32 4.00
C GLN A 154 -8.16 -3.31 3.80
N LEU A 155 -8.63 -3.42 2.56
CA LEU A 155 -9.69 -4.33 2.17
C LEU A 155 -9.14 -5.47 1.31
N ILE A 156 -9.88 -6.56 1.25
CA ILE A 156 -9.60 -7.69 0.35
C ILE A 156 -10.56 -7.65 -0.84
N GLY A 157 -10.15 -8.24 -1.97
CA GLY A 157 -11.03 -8.38 -3.13
C GLY A 157 -12.26 -9.23 -2.79
N PHE A 158 -13.45 -8.81 -3.23
CA PHE A 158 -14.70 -9.49 -2.90
C PHE A 158 -14.76 -10.95 -3.40
N ASN A 159 -13.93 -11.29 -4.40
CA ASN A 159 -13.82 -12.61 -4.99
C ASN A 159 -12.71 -13.47 -4.37
N GLN A 160 -11.93 -12.96 -3.41
CA GLN A 160 -10.87 -13.72 -2.75
C GLN A 160 -11.42 -14.78 -1.78
N VAL A 161 -12.58 -14.51 -1.18
CA VAL A 161 -13.28 -15.47 -0.32
C VAL A 161 -14.52 -15.98 -1.06
N PRO A 162 -14.68 -17.30 -1.24
CA PRO A 162 -15.82 -17.83 -1.96
C PRO A 162 -17.12 -17.66 -1.16
N PHE A 163 -18.17 -17.23 -1.84
CA PHE A 163 -19.54 -17.32 -1.31
C PHE A 163 -19.91 -18.80 -1.14
N ARG A 164 -20.33 -19.18 0.07
CA ARG A 164 -20.72 -20.54 0.44
C ARG A 164 -22.23 -20.73 0.44
N ARG A 165 -23.01 -19.65 0.51
CA ARG A 165 -24.47 -19.68 0.60
C ARG A 165 -25.09 -18.67 -0.36
N LEU A 166 -26.26 -19.01 -0.90
CA LEU A 166 -27.04 -18.10 -1.75
C LEU A 166 -27.33 -16.77 -1.04
N GLY A 167 -27.59 -16.81 0.27
CA GLY A 167 -27.81 -15.61 1.09
C GLY A 167 -26.63 -14.61 1.03
N GLU A 168 -25.39 -15.10 1.07
CA GLU A 168 -24.21 -14.23 1.02
C GLU A 168 -24.08 -13.53 -0.34
N VAL A 169 -24.46 -14.21 -1.43
CA VAL A 169 -24.49 -13.63 -2.78
C VAL A 169 -25.58 -12.57 -2.87
N THR A 170 -26.78 -12.87 -2.37
CA THR A 170 -27.90 -11.92 -2.40
C THR A 170 -27.59 -10.68 -1.54
N ASP A 171 -26.94 -10.86 -0.39
CA ASP A 171 -26.55 -9.76 0.49
C ASP A 171 -25.48 -8.88 -0.15
N ALA A 172 -24.50 -9.47 -0.85
CA ALA A 172 -23.47 -8.73 -1.57
C ALA A 172 -24.05 -7.93 -2.74
N LEU A 173 -24.96 -8.52 -3.53
CA LEU A 173 -25.65 -7.83 -4.61
C LEU A 173 -26.53 -6.70 -4.09
N HIS A 174 -27.23 -6.91 -2.97
CA HIS A 174 -28.06 -5.88 -2.35
C HIS A 174 -27.22 -4.67 -1.94
N GLN A 175 -26.12 -4.88 -1.21
CA GLN A 175 -25.19 -3.80 -0.83
C GLN A 175 -24.61 -3.08 -2.06
N TYR A 176 -24.25 -3.83 -3.11
CA TYR A 176 -23.73 -3.25 -4.34
C TYR A 176 -24.74 -2.34 -5.03
N PHE A 177 -25.99 -2.80 -5.20
CA PHE A 177 -27.03 -2.01 -5.87
C PHE A 177 -27.50 -0.82 -5.03
N GLU A 178 -27.63 -0.98 -3.71
CA GLU A 178 -27.94 0.12 -2.79
C GLU A 178 -26.85 1.20 -2.85
N GLY A 179 -25.57 0.79 -2.88
CA GLY A 179 -24.44 1.70 -3.02
C GLY A 179 -24.42 2.42 -4.37
N LEU A 180 -24.77 1.72 -5.46
CA LEU A 180 -24.88 2.35 -6.79
C LEU A 180 -26.03 3.35 -6.86
N GLU A 181 -27.20 3.02 -6.31
CA GLU A 181 -28.33 3.95 -6.23
C GLU A 181 -27.93 5.21 -5.46
N PHE A 182 -27.31 5.03 -4.28
CA PHE A 182 -26.77 6.15 -3.49
C PHE A 182 -25.80 7.02 -4.29
N LEU A 183 -24.83 6.43 -4.99
CA LEU A 183 -23.89 7.18 -5.84
C LEU A 183 -24.60 7.97 -6.93
N HIS A 184 -25.60 7.36 -7.57
CA HIS A 184 -26.39 8.01 -8.61
C HIS A 184 -27.27 9.16 -8.07
N GLU A 185 -27.85 9.05 -6.88
CA GLU A 185 -28.53 10.17 -6.19
C GLU A 185 -27.59 11.36 -6.00
N HIS A 186 -26.30 11.10 -5.82
CA HIS A 186 -25.24 12.10 -5.70
C HIS A 186 -24.62 12.52 -7.05
N ASN A 187 -25.19 12.10 -8.18
CA ASN A 187 -24.71 12.37 -9.54
C ASN A 187 -23.28 11.86 -9.80
N ILE A 188 -22.89 10.75 -9.16
CA ILE A 188 -21.59 10.10 -9.33
C ILE A 188 -21.82 8.76 -10.03
N ALA A 189 -21.11 8.53 -11.14
CA ALA A 189 -21.13 7.26 -11.85
C ALA A 189 -19.83 6.50 -11.59
N HIS A 190 -19.94 5.25 -11.13
CA HIS A 190 -18.81 4.32 -11.10
C HIS A 190 -18.59 3.77 -12.53
N ARG A 191 -17.35 3.83 -13.04
CA ARG A 191 -16.98 3.35 -14.38
C ARG A 191 -15.86 2.33 -14.31
#